data_AF-A0A496VBF5-F1
#
_entry.id   AF-A0A496VBF5-F1
#
_cell.length_a   1.000
_cell.length_b   1.000
_cell.length_c   1.000
_cell.angle_alpha   90.00
_cell.angle_beta   90.00
_cell.angle_gamma   90.00
#
_symmetry.space_group_name_H-M   'P 1'
#
loop_
_entity.id
_entity.type
_entity.pdbx_description
1 polymer ?
#
loop_
_entity_poly.entity_id
_entity_poly.type
_entity_poly.pdbx_seq_one_letter_code
_entity_poly.pdbx_strand_id
1 'polypeptide(L)' 'MRMISAPDFQMNCLYLLDEVAKTGEIVLITKNGVPMTQLAPYHQKTRHQKPQTLFGIFKGTITVCSSHVCSSRFSD' A
#
# COMPACT_ATOMS: atom_id res chain seq x y z
N MET A 1 10.98 3.98 9.48
CA MET A 1 11.28 4.34 8.08
C MET A 1 12.75 4.72 8.00
N ARG A 2 13.55 3.92 7.30
CA ARG A 2 15.00 4.07 7.18
C ARG A 2 15.35 4.59 5.78
N MET A 3 16.29 5.51 5.66
CA MET A 3 16.78 6.01 4.36
C MET A 3 18.21 5.52 4.12
N ILE A 4 18.48 5.02 2.92
CA ILE A 4 19.80 4.57 2.48
C ILE A 4 20.14 5.17 1.12
N SER A 5 21.43 5.25 0.82
CA SER A 5 21.87 5.70 -0.50
C SER A 5 21.82 4.55 -1.52
N ALA A 6 21.73 4.88 -2.81
CA ALA A 6 21.80 3.92 -3.90
C ALA A 6 23.07 3.04 -3.90
N PRO A 7 24.30 3.55 -3.66
CA PRO A 7 25.47 2.68 -3.56
C PRO A 7 25.43 1.75 -2.35
N ASP A 8 24.90 2.20 -1.20
CA ASP A 8 24.72 1.33 -0.03
C ASP A 8 23.72 0.20 -0.31
N PHE A 9 22.64 0.51 -1.04
CA PHE A 9 21.69 -0.49 -1.51
C PHE A 9 22.35 -1.49 -2.46
N GLN A 10 23.17 -1.02 -3.40
CA GLN A 10 23.86 -1.90 -4.35
C GLN A 10 24.80 -2.89 -3.66
N MET A 11 25.50 -2.45 -2.60
CA MET A 11 26.40 -3.32 -1.82
C MET A 11 25.64 -4.31 -0.93
N ASN A 12 24.53 -3.88 -0.31
CA ASN A 12 23.82 -4.65 0.71
C ASN A 12 22.46 -5.21 0.26
N CYS A 13 22.21 -5.27 -1.05
CA CYS A 13 20.88 -5.55 -1.62
C CYS A 13 20.22 -6.81 -1.03
N LEU A 14 20.92 -7.95 -1.05
CA LEU A 14 20.37 -9.23 -0.57
C LEU A 14 20.07 -9.21 0.93
N TYR A 15 20.97 -8.62 1.72
CA TYR A 15 20.76 -8.47 3.17
C TYR A 15 19.54 -7.60 3.47
N LEU A 16 19.37 -6.49 2.75
CA LEU A 16 18.23 -5.59 2.93
C LEU A 16 16.91 -6.23 2.51
N LEU A 17 16.91 -7.07 1.47
CA LEU A 17 15.72 -7.85 1.09
C LEU A 17 15.28 -8.78 2.22
N ASP A 18 16.21 -9.51 2.82
CA ASP A 18 15.92 -10.41 3.94
C ASP A 18 15.50 -9.64 5.19
N GLU A 19 16.15 -8.51 5.50
CA GLU A 19 15.80 -7.65 6.64
C GLU A 19 14.36 -7.15 6.49
N VAL A 20 14.03 -6.56 5.34
CA VAL A 20 12.68 -6.02 5.06
C VAL A 20 11.63 -7.13 5.05
N ALA A 21 11.94 -8.32 4.53
CA ALA A 21 11.03 -9.46 4.58
C ALA A 21 10.76 -9.95 6.02
N LYS A 22 11.76 -9.88 6.91
CA LYS A 22 11.64 -10.32 8.32
C LYS A 22 10.98 -9.28 9.21
N THR A 23 11.36 -8.01 9.09
CA THR A 23 10.90 -6.94 9.97
C THR A 23 9.59 -6.31 9.49
N GLY A 24 9.34 -6.33 8.18
CA GLY A 24 8.26 -5.60 7.55
C GLY A 24 8.51 -4.09 7.46
N GLU A 25 9.71 -3.61 7.82
CA GLU A 25 10.02 -2.19 7.77
C GLU A 25 10.32 -1.70 6.36
N ILE A 26 9.79 -0.52 6.02
CA ILE A 26 10.03 0.10 4.71
C ILE A 26 11.36 0.88 4.73
N VAL A 27 12.17 0.62 3.72
CA VAL A 27 13.46 1.29 3.48
C VAL A 27 13.36 2.15 2.22
N LEU A 28 13.69 3.44 2.32
CA LEU A 28 13.74 4.38 1.21
C LEU A 28 15.15 4.46 0.63
N ILE A 29 15.24 4.28 -0.68
CA ILE A 29 16.48 4.34 -1.43
C ILE A 29 16.56 5.72 -2.08
N THR A 30 17.65 6.41 -1.79
CA THR A 30 17.91 7.78 -2.23
C THR A 30 19.09 7.84 -3.18
N LYS A 31 19.08 8.81 -4.09
CA LYS A 31 20.24 9.18 -4.91
C LYS A 31 20.43 10.68 -4.78
N ASN A 32 21.62 11.10 -4.36
CA ASN A 32 21.94 12.52 -4.12
C ASN A 32 20.95 13.20 -3.15
N GLY A 33 20.51 12.49 -2.10
CA GLY A 33 19.55 13.00 -1.12
C GLY A 33 18.09 13.03 -1.57
N VAL A 34 17.79 12.67 -2.82
CA VAL A 34 16.42 12.62 -3.35
C VAL A 34 15.90 11.18 -3.27
N PRO A 35 14.72 10.93 -2.67
CA PRO A 35 14.10 9.61 -2.64
C PRO A 35 13.72 9.18 -4.07
N MET A 36 14.24 8.03 -4.51
CA MET A 36 13.97 7.48 -5.84
C MET A 36 12.99 6.31 -5.81
N THR A 37 13.11 5.44 -4.82
CA THR A 37 12.27 4.23 -4.70
C THR A 37 12.27 3.75 -3.25
N GLN A 38 11.41 2.79 -2.94
CA GLN A 38 11.35 2.15 -1.63
C GLN A 38 11.38 0.63 -1.76
N LEU A 39 12.01 -0.02 -0.80
CA LEU A 39 11.92 -1.45 -0.56
C LEU A 39 10.89 -1.69 0.54
N ALA A 40 9.85 -2.46 0.22
CA ALA A 40 8.76 -2.80 1.11
C ALA A 40 8.57 -4.32 1.15
N PRO A 41 8.11 -4.88 2.28
CA PRO A 41 7.85 -6.31 2.38
C PRO A 41 6.81 -6.76 1.35
N TYR A 42 7.01 -7.95 0.80
CA TYR A 42 6.00 -8.54 -0.06
C TYR A 42 4.84 -9.06 0.79
N HIS A 43 3.76 -8.28 0.85
CA HIS A 43 2.49 -8.78 1.37
C HIS A 43 1.83 -9.62 0.29
N GLN A 44 1.91 -10.95 0.42
CA GLN A 44 1.09 -11.85 -0.36
C GLN A 44 -0.37 -11.51 -0.04
N LYS A 45 -1.03 -10.81 -0.96
CA LYS A 45 -2.49 -10.59 -0.92
C LYS A 45 -3.13 -11.95 -1.05
N THR A 46 -3.29 -12.65 0.07
CA THR A 46 -4.08 -13.86 0.09
C THR A 46 -5.47 -13.48 -0.40
N ARG A 47 -6.08 -14.33 -1.23
CA ARG A 47 -7.42 -14.12 -1.81
C ARG A 47 -8.48 -13.83 -0.73
N HIS A 48 -8.16 -14.13 0.52
CA HIS A 48 -8.96 -13.89 1.73
C HIS A 48 -8.90 -12.44 2.26
N GLN A 49 -7.94 -11.61 1.84
CA GLN A 49 -7.81 -10.21 2.29
C GLN A 49 -8.42 -9.19 1.32
N LYS A 50 -8.82 -9.60 0.11
CA LYS A 50 -9.83 -8.83 -0.63
C LYS A 50 -11.19 -9.20 -0.05
N PRO A 51 -12.09 -8.23 0.21
CA PRO A 51 -13.49 -8.59 0.42
C PRO A 51 -13.89 -9.46 -0.79
N GLN A 52 -14.33 -10.68 -0.53
CA GLN A 52 -14.59 -11.69 -1.57
C GLN A 52 -15.69 -11.26 -2.55
N THR A 53 -16.41 -10.19 -2.21
CA THR A 53 -17.54 -9.67 -2.96
C THR A 53 -17.54 -8.14 -2.88
N LEU A 54 -18.11 -7.48 -3.91
CA LEU A 54 -18.45 -6.06 -3.87
C LEU A 54 -19.59 -5.76 -2.87
N PHE A 55 -20.11 -6.80 -2.20
CA PHE A 55 -21.25 -6.71 -1.30
C PHE A 55 -20.85 -5.94 -0.04
N GLY A 56 -21.55 -4.84 0.21
CA GLY A 56 -21.33 -3.99 1.39
C GLY A 56 -20.41 -2.79 1.19
N ILE A 57 -19.82 -2.59 0.01
CA ILE A 57 -18.99 -1.39 -0.29
C ILE A 57 -19.81 -0.09 -0.15
N PHE A 58 -21.11 -0.15 -0.46
CA PHE A 58 -22.03 0.98 -0.34
C PHE A 58 -22.88 0.94 0.95
N LYS A 59 -22.58 0.04 1.90
CA LYS A 59 -23.36 -0.08 3.14
C LYS A 59 -23.12 1.17 4.00
N GLY A 60 -24.15 2.00 4.14
CA GLY A 60 -24.07 3.30 4.82
C GLY A 60 -23.88 4.50 3.89
N THR A 61 -23.51 4.27 2.62
CA THR A 61 -23.37 5.33 1.61
C THR A 61 -24.68 5.58 0.86
N ILE A 62 -25.51 4.55 0.72
CA ILE A 62 -26.83 4.68 0.09
C ILE A 62 -27.88 4.91 1.18
N THR A 63 -28.42 6.12 1.22
CA THR A 63 -29.64 6.40 1.99
C THR A 63 -30.83 6.21 1.06
N VAL A 64 -31.64 5.19 1.32
CA VAL A 64 -32.88 4.95 0.58
C VAL A 64 -33.93 5.93 1.11
N CYS A 65 -34.15 7.02 0.38
CA CYS A 65 -35.30 7.88 0.62
C CYS A 65 -36.54 7.23 0.01
N SER A 66 -37.67 7.28 0.71
CA SER A 66 -38.90 6.50 0.46
C SER A 66 -39.53 6.64 -0.94
N SER A 67 -38.98 7.45 -1.83
CA SER A 67 -39.45 7.58 -3.22
C SER A 67 -38.34 7.62 -4.28
N HIS A 68 -37.05 7.75 -3.91
CA HIS A 68 -35.93 7.78 -4.85
C HIS A 68 -34.63 7.30 -4.21
N VAL A 69 -33.83 6.51 -4.94
CA VAL A 69 -32.45 6.18 -4.55
C VAL A 69 -31.56 7.37 -4.90
N CYS A 70 -31.18 8.15 -3.89
CA CYS A 70 -30.22 9.25 -4.06
C CYS A 70 -28.81 8.74 -3.80
N SER A 71 -28.02 8.54 -4.86
CA SER A 71 -26.56 8.42 -4.72
C SER A 71 -25.99 9.82 -4.46
N SER A 72 -25.40 10.04 -3.29
CA SER A 72 -24.64 11.27 -3.01
C SER A 72 -23.51 11.41 -4.03
N ARG A 73 -23.43 12.59 -4.67
CA ARG A 73 -22.50 12.92 -5.77
C ARG A 73 -21.08 12.45 -5.48
N PHE A 74 -20.55 11.68 -6.42
CA PHE A 74 -19.12 11.48 -6.63
C PHE A 74 -18.59 12.81 -7.21
N SER A 75 -17.82 13.56 -6.44
CA SER A 75 -17.00 14.65 -6.99
C SER A 75 -15.63 14.07 -7.31
N ASP A 76 -15.19 14.29 -8.55
CA ASP A 76 -13.81 14.13 -9.03
C ASP A 76 -12.80 14.85 -8.12
#